data_AF-A0A8S3IRU2-F1
#
_entry.id   AF-A0A8S3IRU2-F1
#
_cell.length_a   1.000
_cell.length_b   1.000
_cell.length_c   1.000
_cell.angle_alpha   90.00
_cell.angle_beta   90.00
_cell.angle_gamma   90.00
#
_symmetry.space_group_name_H-M   'P 1'
#
loop_
_entity.id
_entity.type
_entity.pdbx_description
1 polymer ?
#
loop_
_entity_poly.entity_id
_entity_poly.type
_entity_poly.pdbx_seq_one_letter_code
_entity_poly.pdbx_strand_id
1 'polypeptide(L)'
;AQLHSFSLVSDMSYVNQNVVRLIRALFEVVLKRSWATLSSRSLRLAKMVEQRMWDTINPLWQFSQYINVEILQKLDEKKMTPERLLEMDAKEIGIMIHNTRLGKEIKAYASYIPLLKIETQLQPITRTVLRIKLTITAAFKWSDKIHGTNSQQFWIWIEDPDTDNIYHSEYFIITKKQVKLEEPQTIIFTIPVIEPLANQYYVRAISDRWLGSDTATIISFHNLILPERHMPHTGNC
;
A
#
# COMPACT_ATOMS: atom_id res chain seq x y z
N ALA A 1 26.80 14.77 -3.03
CA ALA A 1 28.21 14.77 -3.45
C ALA A 1 28.31 14.05 -4.78
N GLN A 2 28.95 14.67 -5.78
CA GLN A 2 29.13 14.06 -7.09
C GLN A 2 30.32 13.09 -7.00
N LEU A 3 30.16 11.85 -7.44
CA LEU A 3 31.27 10.87 -7.45
C LEU A 3 32.26 11.26 -8.54
N HIS A 4 33.48 11.63 -8.16
CA HIS A 4 34.51 12.09 -9.09
C HIS A 4 35.38 10.95 -9.67
N SER A 5 35.41 9.77 -9.04
CA SER A 5 36.17 8.62 -9.54
C SER A 5 35.36 7.86 -10.60
N PHE A 6 35.93 7.71 -11.79
CA PHE A 6 35.34 6.94 -12.89
C PHE A 6 35.04 5.49 -12.50
N SER A 7 35.89 4.85 -11.69
CA SER A 7 35.67 3.48 -11.20
C SER A 7 34.40 3.39 -10.34
N LEU A 8 34.23 4.30 -9.37
CA LEU A 8 33.06 4.31 -8.50
C LEU A 8 31.77 4.63 -9.25
N VAL A 9 31.84 5.48 -10.28
CA VAL A 9 30.68 5.77 -11.15
C VAL A 9 30.28 4.51 -11.93
N SER A 10 31.26 3.78 -12.46
CA SER A 10 31.03 2.51 -13.15
C SER A 10 30.42 1.45 -12.23
N ASP A 11 30.99 1.25 -11.04
CA ASP A 11 30.50 0.29 -10.05
C ASP A 11 29.08 0.64 -9.58
N MET A 12 28.82 1.91 -9.29
CA MET A 12 27.49 2.38 -8.91
C MET A 12 26.47 2.15 -10.03
N SER A 13 26.84 2.41 -11.29
CA SER A 13 25.96 2.16 -12.43
C SER A 13 25.62 0.68 -12.56
N TYR A 14 26.62 -0.19 -12.44
CA TYR A 14 26.43 -1.64 -12.46
C TYR A 14 25.50 -2.09 -11.32
N VAL A 15 25.72 -1.63 -10.09
CA VAL A 15 24.85 -1.97 -8.95
C VAL A 15 23.43 -1.50 -9.23
N ASN A 16 23.23 -0.24 -9.65
CA ASN A 16 21.90 0.34 -9.90
C ASN A 16 21.10 -0.41 -10.97
N GLN A 17 21.76 -0.95 -12.00
CA GLN A 17 21.09 -1.72 -13.06
C GLN A 17 20.55 -3.07 -12.56
N ASN A 18 21.18 -3.65 -11.54
CA ASN A 18 20.90 -5.01 -11.09
C ASN A 18 20.17 -5.08 -9.74
N VAL A 19 20.35 -4.07 -8.88
CA VAL A 19 19.85 -4.09 -7.49
C VAL A 19 18.33 -4.19 -7.40
N VAL A 20 17.59 -3.53 -8.30
CA VAL A 20 16.12 -3.54 -8.30
C VAL A 20 15.58 -4.96 -8.45
N ARG A 21 16.04 -5.71 -9.47
CA ARG A 21 15.59 -7.09 -9.70
C ARG A 21 15.97 -8.03 -8.56
N LEU A 22 17.11 -7.80 -7.91
CA LEU A 22 17.55 -8.60 -6.76
C LEU A 22 16.65 -8.35 -5.54
N ILE A 23 16.30 -7.10 -5.25
CA ILE A 23 15.40 -6.76 -4.14
C ILE A 23 13.97 -7.25 -4.44
N ARG A 24 13.50 -7.14 -5.68
CA ARG A 24 12.19 -7.69 -6.09
C ARG A 24 12.12 -9.20 -5.93
N ALA A 25 13.17 -9.92 -6.34
CA ALA A 25 13.25 -11.37 -6.12
C ALA A 25 13.29 -11.72 -4.61
N LEU A 26 14.02 -10.94 -3.80
CA LEU A 26 14.02 -11.09 -2.35
C LEU A 26 12.61 -10.90 -1.78
N PHE A 27 11.89 -9.85 -2.20
CA PHE A 27 10.52 -9.61 -1.80
C PHE A 27 9.62 -10.81 -2.13
N GLU A 28 9.70 -11.37 -3.34
CA GLU A 28 8.89 -12.55 -3.71
C GLU A 28 9.20 -13.77 -2.85
N VAL A 29 10.48 -14.02 -2.52
CA VAL A 29 10.88 -15.13 -1.64
C VAL A 29 10.31 -14.92 -0.23
N VAL A 30 10.41 -13.71 0.30
CA VAL A 30 9.93 -13.37 1.64
C VAL A 30 8.40 -13.42 1.73
N LEU A 31 7.70 -12.95 0.70
CA LEU A 31 6.25 -13.03 0.60
C LEU A 31 5.77 -14.48 0.56
N LYS A 32 6.44 -15.34 -0.22
CA LYS A 32 6.15 -16.80 -0.25
C LYS A 32 6.40 -17.49 1.09
N ARG A 33 7.32 -16.97 1.90
CA ARG A 33 7.58 -17.43 3.27
C ARG A 33 6.59 -16.86 4.29
N SER A 34 5.69 -15.99 3.87
CA SER A 34 4.64 -15.37 4.70
C SER A 34 5.16 -14.48 5.82
N TRP A 35 6.35 -13.88 5.68
CA TRP A 35 6.89 -12.96 6.68
C TRP A 35 6.40 -11.53 6.42
N ALA A 36 5.46 -11.04 7.23
CA ALA A 36 4.75 -9.79 6.99
C ALA A 36 5.67 -8.57 7.02
N THR A 37 6.42 -8.39 8.11
CA THR A 37 7.31 -7.25 8.30
C THR A 37 8.39 -7.19 7.23
N LEU A 38 9.04 -8.33 6.94
CA LEU A 38 10.12 -8.36 5.95
C LEU A 38 9.58 -8.19 4.52
N SER A 39 8.38 -8.70 4.21
CA SER A 39 7.71 -8.46 2.92
C SER A 39 7.48 -6.97 2.70
N SER A 40 6.91 -6.28 3.70
CA SER A 40 6.66 -4.83 3.63
C SER A 40 7.94 -4.03 3.44
N ARG A 41 8.99 -4.33 4.22
CA ARG A 41 10.29 -3.65 4.14
C ARG A 41 10.99 -3.89 2.82
N SER A 42 10.96 -5.13 2.31
CA SER A 42 11.62 -5.50 1.05
C SER A 42 10.95 -4.81 -0.14
N LEU A 43 9.61 -4.78 -0.17
CA LEU A 43 8.86 -4.07 -1.21
C LEU A 43 9.12 -2.56 -1.13
N ARG A 44 9.14 -1.99 0.07
CA ARG A 44 9.45 -0.57 0.25
C ARG A 44 10.86 -0.23 -0.24
N LEU A 45 11.85 -1.06 0.08
CA LEU A 45 13.21 -0.90 -0.41
C LEU A 45 13.29 -0.97 -1.94
N ALA A 46 12.56 -1.91 -2.57
CA ALA A 46 12.48 -1.97 -4.03
C ALA A 46 11.95 -0.66 -4.62
N LYS A 47 10.84 -0.13 -4.07
CA LYS A 47 10.25 1.15 -4.49
C LYS A 47 11.21 2.32 -4.32
N MET A 48 11.91 2.41 -3.19
CA MET A 48 12.89 3.48 -2.93
C MET A 48 14.04 3.48 -3.95
N VAL A 49 14.55 2.30 -4.30
CA VAL A 49 15.64 2.16 -5.27
C VAL A 49 15.17 2.44 -6.70
N GLU A 50 13.97 1.97 -7.07
CA GLU A 50 13.36 2.25 -8.39
C GLU A 50 13.10 3.74 -8.59
N GLN A 51 12.56 4.41 -7.59
CA GLN A 51 12.24 5.83 -7.64
C GLN A 51 13.42 6.74 -7.30
N ARG A 52 14.54 6.16 -6.84
CA ARG A 52 15.74 6.88 -6.37
C ARG A 52 15.43 7.90 -5.28
N MET A 53 14.54 7.53 -4.38
CA MET A 53 14.10 8.40 -3.29
C MET A 53 13.83 7.59 -2.03
N TRP A 54 14.07 8.18 -0.87
CA TRP A 54 13.80 7.55 0.42
C TRP A 54 12.32 7.64 0.78
N ASP A 55 11.87 6.77 1.67
CA ASP A 55 10.49 6.79 2.21
C ASP A 55 10.28 7.88 3.28
N THR A 56 11.36 8.55 3.71
CA THR A 56 11.34 9.61 4.71
C THR A 56 10.98 10.98 4.16
N ILE A 57 11.05 11.17 2.84
CA ILE A 57 10.68 12.44 2.19
C ILE A 57 9.22 12.41 1.74
N ASN A 58 8.64 13.60 1.50
CA ASN A 58 7.24 13.69 1.13
C ASN A 58 6.93 12.90 -0.18
N PRO A 59 5.89 12.05 -0.22
CA PRO A 59 5.50 11.31 -1.41
C PRO A 59 5.26 12.18 -2.67
N LEU A 60 4.93 13.47 -2.52
CA LEU A 60 4.77 14.41 -3.63
C LEU A 60 6.06 14.65 -4.44
N TRP A 61 7.24 14.28 -3.92
CA TRP A 61 8.49 14.29 -4.70
C TRP A 61 8.46 13.35 -5.93
N GLN A 62 7.56 12.36 -5.94
CA GLN A 62 7.26 11.54 -7.12
C GLN A 62 6.72 12.39 -8.30
N PHE A 63 6.26 13.62 -8.04
CA PHE A 63 5.79 14.58 -9.03
C PHE A 63 6.78 15.73 -9.27
N SER A 64 8.06 15.57 -8.93
CA SER A 64 9.11 16.61 -9.09
C SER A 64 9.30 17.12 -10.52
N GLN A 65 8.87 16.37 -11.53
CA GLN A 65 8.81 16.82 -12.93
C GLN A 65 7.67 17.83 -13.21
N TYR A 66 6.70 17.97 -12.31
CA TYR A 66 5.53 18.83 -12.46
C TYR A 66 5.42 19.90 -11.37
N ILE A 67 5.95 19.62 -10.18
CA ILE A 67 5.95 20.54 -9.04
C ILE A 67 7.35 21.15 -8.89
N ASN A 68 7.41 22.47 -8.70
CA ASN A 68 8.68 23.15 -8.43
C ASN A 68 9.32 22.59 -7.14
N VAL A 69 10.61 22.25 -7.22
CA VAL A 69 11.45 21.74 -6.12
C VAL A 69 11.36 22.61 -4.86
N GLU A 70 11.34 23.94 -4.99
CA GLU A 70 11.21 24.85 -3.85
C GLU A 70 9.91 24.64 -3.06
N ILE A 71 8.82 24.29 -3.76
CA ILE A 71 7.53 24.01 -3.12
C ILE A 71 7.61 22.67 -2.38
N LEU A 72 8.22 21.66 -2.98
CA LEU A 72 8.41 20.35 -2.35
C LEU A 72 9.25 20.45 -1.07
N GLN A 73 10.32 21.26 -1.09
CA GLN A 73 11.13 21.55 0.10
C GLN A 73 10.31 22.22 1.21
N LYS A 74 9.47 23.22 0.88
CA LYS A 74 8.57 23.84 1.87
C LYS A 74 7.58 22.85 2.47
N LEU A 75 7.10 21.89 1.68
CA LEU A 75 6.20 20.84 2.17
C LEU A 75 6.92 19.90 3.15
N ASP A 76 8.19 19.54 2.88
CA ASP A 76 9.03 18.75 3.79
C ASP A 76 9.33 19.51 5.08
N GLU A 77 9.73 20.78 5.00
CA GLU A 77 10.02 21.64 6.17
C GLU A 77 8.83 21.68 7.15
N LYS A 78 7.62 21.71 6.59
CA LYS A 78 6.37 21.73 7.36
C LYS A 78 5.85 20.34 7.70
N LYS A 79 6.53 19.27 7.28
CA LYS A 79 6.15 17.86 7.48
C LYS A 79 4.72 17.58 7.02
N MET A 80 4.35 18.12 5.86
CA MET A 80 3.03 17.87 5.27
C MET A 80 2.96 16.46 4.71
N THR A 81 1.86 15.75 4.97
CA THR A 81 1.57 14.45 4.34
C THR A 81 0.48 14.62 3.29
N PRO A 82 0.41 13.72 2.29
CA PRO A 82 -0.68 13.73 1.31
C PRO A 82 -2.07 13.76 1.93
N GLU A 83 -2.29 12.98 2.99
CA GLU A 83 -3.58 12.87 3.69
C GLU A 83 -3.98 14.22 4.28
N ARG A 84 -3.05 14.88 4.98
CA ARG A 84 -3.30 16.20 5.56
C ARG A 84 -3.59 17.25 4.49
N LEU A 85 -2.89 17.20 3.35
CA LEU A 85 -3.15 18.10 2.22
C LEU A 85 -4.53 17.88 1.59
N LEU A 86 -5.07 16.66 1.64
CA LEU A 86 -6.42 16.37 1.16
C LEU A 86 -7.50 16.94 2.09
N GLU A 87 -7.24 17.00 3.39
CA GLU A 87 -8.15 17.56 4.40
C GLU A 87 -8.18 19.10 4.39
N MET A 88 -7.03 19.75 4.18
CA MET A 88 -6.90 21.22 4.19
C MET A 88 -7.60 21.91 3.02
N ASP A 89 -8.05 23.15 3.20
CA ASP A 89 -8.56 23.93 2.07
C ASP A 89 -7.44 24.33 1.11
N ALA A 90 -7.76 24.41 -0.20
CA ALA A 90 -6.77 24.77 -1.21
C ALA A 90 -6.17 26.17 -0.98
N LYS A 91 -6.93 27.11 -0.41
CA LYS A 91 -6.43 28.45 -0.07
C LYS A 91 -5.43 28.40 1.09
N GLU A 92 -5.69 27.58 2.10
CA GLU A 92 -4.78 27.37 3.24
C GLU A 92 -3.45 26.77 2.79
N ILE A 93 -3.50 25.76 1.92
CA ILE A 93 -2.30 25.16 1.31
C ILE A 93 -1.51 26.22 0.56
N GLY A 94 -2.21 27.05 -0.22
CA GLY A 94 -1.61 28.12 -0.99
C GLY A 94 -0.93 29.20 -0.13
N ILE A 95 -1.56 29.62 0.97
CA ILE A 95 -0.96 30.54 1.95
C ILE A 95 0.27 29.90 2.59
N MET A 96 0.18 28.63 2.96
CA MET A 96 1.24 27.87 3.61
C MET A 96 2.50 27.74 2.76
N ILE A 97 2.38 27.54 1.45
CA ILE A 97 3.51 27.51 0.50
C ILE A 97 3.93 28.91 0.00
N HIS A 98 3.29 29.97 0.50
CA HIS A 98 3.42 31.36 0.04
C HIS A 98 3.11 31.54 -1.46
N ASN A 99 2.20 30.73 -2.00
CA ASN A 99 1.71 30.82 -3.37
C ASN A 99 0.25 30.35 -3.47
N THR A 100 -0.68 31.28 -3.28
CA THR A 100 -2.13 31.00 -3.23
C THR A 100 -2.66 30.33 -4.50
N ARG A 101 -2.06 30.62 -5.67
CA ARG A 101 -2.50 30.06 -6.95
C ARG A 101 -2.25 28.56 -7.06
N LEU A 102 -1.17 28.07 -6.47
CA LEU A 102 -0.74 26.67 -6.60
C LEU A 102 -1.38 25.74 -5.56
N GLY A 103 -2.06 26.27 -4.55
CA GLY A 103 -2.68 25.43 -3.51
C GLY A 103 -3.68 24.41 -4.05
N LYS A 104 -4.47 24.78 -5.07
CA LYS A 104 -5.37 23.85 -5.77
C LYS A 104 -4.62 22.74 -6.50
N GLU A 105 -3.49 23.08 -7.11
CA GLU A 105 -2.67 22.14 -7.88
C GLU A 105 -1.98 21.13 -6.97
N ILE A 106 -1.40 21.59 -5.86
CA ILE A 106 -0.79 20.71 -4.85
C ILE A 106 -1.82 19.75 -4.25
N LYS A 107 -3.02 20.25 -3.92
CA LYS A 107 -4.12 19.39 -3.45
C LYS A 107 -4.52 18.35 -4.50
N ALA A 108 -4.51 18.72 -5.79
CA ALA A 108 -4.77 17.78 -6.87
C ALA A 108 -3.68 16.69 -6.97
N TYR A 109 -2.39 17.05 -6.87
CA TYR A 109 -1.30 16.07 -6.86
C TYR A 109 -1.37 15.12 -5.66
N ALA A 110 -1.72 15.61 -4.47
CA ALA A 110 -1.97 14.75 -3.33
C ALA A 110 -3.08 13.71 -3.62
N SER A 111 -4.13 14.12 -4.36
CA SER A 111 -5.22 13.21 -4.76
C SER A 111 -4.85 12.21 -5.86
N TYR A 112 -3.68 12.37 -6.50
CA TYR A 112 -3.17 11.44 -7.50
C TYR A 112 -2.29 10.35 -6.90
N ILE A 113 -1.98 10.38 -5.60
CA ILE A 113 -1.29 9.27 -4.95
C ILE A 113 -2.30 8.12 -4.84
N PRO A 114 -2.01 6.95 -5.44
CA PRO A 114 -2.97 5.85 -5.42
C PRO A 114 -3.23 5.35 -4.01
N LEU A 115 -4.46 5.38 -3.54
CA LEU A 115 -4.85 4.82 -2.25
C LEU A 115 -6.10 3.97 -2.44
N LEU A 116 -6.24 2.92 -1.64
CA LEU A 116 -7.39 2.04 -1.68
C LEU A 116 -8.13 2.11 -0.35
N LYS A 117 -9.45 2.29 -0.41
CA LYS A 117 -10.33 2.12 0.73
C LYS A 117 -10.81 0.67 0.76
N ILE A 118 -10.66 0.01 1.91
CA ILE A 118 -11.02 -1.40 2.09
C ILE A 118 -12.09 -1.49 3.17
N GLU A 119 -13.18 -2.16 2.85
CA GLU A 119 -14.23 -2.54 3.79
C GLU A 119 -14.22 -4.06 3.95
N THR A 120 -14.28 -4.54 5.19
CA THR A 120 -14.10 -5.96 5.51
C THR A 120 -15.39 -6.55 6.07
N GLN A 121 -15.82 -7.69 5.55
CA GLN A 121 -16.92 -8.48 6.09
C GLN A 121 -16.43 -9.87 6.48
N LEU A 122 -16.72 -10.27 7.71
CA LEU A 122 -16.33 -11.55 8.28
C LEU A 122 -17.50 -12.54 8.21
N GLN A 123 -17.21 -13.77 7.77
CA GLN A 123 -18.19 -14.85 7.63
C GLN A 123 -17.58 -16.14 8.21
N PRO A 124 -17.82 -16.44 9.51
CA PRO A 124 -17.40 -17.71 10.09
C PRO A 124 -18.01 -18.89 9.33
N ILE A 125 -17.18 -19.81 8.85
CA ILE A 125 -17.64 -21.01 8.13
C ILE A 125 -17.67 -22.19 9.10
N THR A 126 -16.55 -22.42 9.78
CA THR A 126 -16.42 -23.38 10.88
C THR A 126 -15.67 -22.71 12.03
N ARG A 127 -15.44 -23.42 13.13
CA ARG A 127 -14.58 -22.93 14.22
C ARG A 127 -13.15 -22.65 13.83
N THR A 128 -12.66 -23.29 12.77
CA THR A 128 -11.26 -23.22 12.34
C THR A 128 -11.09 -22.51 11.01
N VAL A 129 -12.18 -22.08 10.37
CA VAL A 129 -12.15 -21.43 9.05
C VAL A 129 -13.04 -20.20 9.05
N LEU A 130 -12.42 -19.05 8.79
CA LEU A 130 -13.09 -17.77 8.62
C LEU A 130 -13.00 -17.34 7.17
N ARG A 131 -14.14 -17.07 6.54
CA ARG A 131 -14.19 -16.41 5.23
C ARG A 131 -14.18 -14.90 5.44
N ILE A 132 -13.33 -14.22 4.68
CA ILE A 132 -13.21 -12.77 4.69
C ILE A 132 -13.55 -12.27 3.29
N LYS A 133 -14.49 -11.33 3.22
CA LYS A 133 -14.83 -10.59 2.00
C LYS A 133 -14.30 -9.17 2.14
N LEU A 134 -13.40 -8.79 1.25
CA LEU A 134 -12.92 -7.42 1.10
C LEU A 134 -13.73 -6.73 0.00
N THR A 135 -14.22 -5.53 0.27
CA THR A 135 -14.77 -4.62 -0.73
C THR A 135 -13.79 -3.45 -0.88
N ILE A 136 -13.16 -3.35 -2.04
CA ILE A 136 -12.06 -2.44 -2.33
C ILE A 136 -12.56 -1.36 -3.28
N THR A 137 -12.36 -0.10 -2.91
CA THR A 137 -12.71 1.07 -3.72
C THR A 137 -11.51 1.98 -3.88
N ALA A 138 -11.40 2.65 -5.03
CA ALA A 138 -10.33 3.61 -5.25
C ALA A 138 -10.55 4.86 -4.38
N ALA A 139 -9.53 5.27 -3.62
CA ALA A 139 -9.51 6.50 -2.83
C ALA A 139 -8.57 7.55 -3.44
N PHE A 140 -8.46 7.58 -4.77
CA PHE A 140 -7.60 8.49 -5.52
C PHE A 140 -8.20 8.86 -6.87
N LYS A 141 -7.69 9.92 -7.48
CA LYS A 141 -8.11 10.38 -8.81
C LYS A 141 -7.15 9.85 -9.88
N TRP A 142 -7.73 9.36 -10.97
CA TRP A 142 -6.93 8.96 -12.13
C TRP A 142 -6.45 10.16 -12.95
N SER A 143 -5.18 10.15 -13.31
CA SER A 143 -4.57 11.07 -14.27
C SER A 143 -3.73 10.27 -15.26
N ASP A 144 -4.07 10.33 -16.55
CA ASP A 144 -3.38 9.56 -17.60
C ASP A 144 -1.90 9.92 -17.73
N LYS A 145 -1.57 11.19 -17.46
CA LYS A 145 -0.19 11.68 -17.44
C LYS A 145 0.66 11.03 -16.35
N ILE A 146 0.03 10.66 -15.24
CA ILE A 146 0.69 10.21 -14.00
C ILE A 146 0.64 8.68 -13.87
N HIS A 147 -0.55 8.10 -14.10
CA HIS A 147 -0.83 6.69 -13.87
C HIS A 147 -0.70 5.85 -15.14
N GLY A 148 -0.47 6.48 -16.29
CA GLY A 148 -0.51 5.83 -17.58
C GLY A 148 -1.93 5.49 -18.02
N THR A 149 -2.03 4.51 -18.91
CA THR A 149 -3.25 4.31 -19.71
C THR A 149 -4.25 3.34 -19.10
N ASN A 150 -3.79 2.31 -18.37
CA ASN A 150 -4.60 1.10 -18.18
C ASN A 150 -4.92 0.78 -16.71
N SER A 151 -3.91 0.58 -15.86
CA SER A 151 -4.11 0.06 -14.49
C SER A 151 -3.00 0.44 -13.51
N GLN A 152 -3.33 0.35 -12.23
CA GLN A 152 -2.39 0.41 -11.10
C GLN A 152 -2.43 -0.92 -10.36
N GLN A 153 -1.30 -1.30 -9.74
CA GLN A 153 -1.15 -2.60 -9.09
C GLN A 153 -0.84 -2.43 -7.60
N PHE A 154 -1.44 -3.33 -6.82
CA PHE A 154 -1.33 -3.37 -5.38
C PHE A 154 -1.12 -4.80 -4.91
N TRP A 155 -0.32 -4.96 -3.87
CA TRP A 155 -0.32 -6.16 -3.06
C TRP A 155 -1.34 -5.99 -1.95
N ILE A 156 -2.24 -6.97 -1.84
CA ILE A 156 -3.21 -7.03 -0.76
C ILE A 156 -2.91 -8.26 0.06
N TRP A 157 -2.69 -8.11 1.36
CA TRP A 157 -2.52 -9.26 2.24
C TRP A 157 -3.14 -9.02 3.60
N ILE A 158 -3.43 -10.12 4.28
CA ILE A 158 -3.86 -10.13 5.67
C ILE A 158 -2.73 -10.68 6.53
N GLU A 159 -2.39 -9.97 7.59
CA GLU A 159 -1.32 -10.32 8.51
C GLU A 159 -1.79 -10.36 9.96
N ASP A 160 -1.16 -11.25 10.71
CA ASP A 160 -1.22 -11.30 12.16
C ASP A 160 -0.07 -10.47 12.75
N PRO A 161 -0.37 -9.40 13.50
CA PRO A 161 0.66 -8.58 14.13
C PRO A 161 1.43 -9.33 15.22
N ASP A 162 0.84 -10.37 15.83
CA ASP A 162 1.44 -11.08 16.96
C ASP A 162 2.46 -12.12 16.50
N THR A 163 2.20 -12.78 15.35
CA THR A 163 3.06 -13.83 14.80
C THR A 163 3.90 -13.42 13.59
N ASP A 164 3.75 -12.18 13.10
CA ASP A 164 4.39 -11.66 11.87
C ASP A 164 4.11 -12.51 10.61
N ASN A 165 2.98 -13.24 10.61
CA ASN A 165 2.61 -14.14 9.52
C ASN A 165 1.54 -13.53 8.61
N ILE A 166 1.72 -13.74 7.31
CA ILE A 166 0.70 -13.49 6.30
C ILE A 166 -0.15 -14.74 6.12
N TYR A 167 -1.48 -14.64 6.29
CA TYR A 167 -2.38 -15.78 6.04
C TYR A 167 -2.86 -15.87 4.60
N HIS A 168 -2.93 -14.73 3.92
CA HIS A 168 -3.33 -14.66 2.52
C HIS A 168 -2.71 -13.42 1.89
N SER A 169 -2.22 -13.56 0.65
CA SER A 169 -1.72 -12.47 -0.16
C SER A 169 -2.20 -12.62 -1.61
N GLU A 170 -2.59 -11.52 -2.24
CA GLU A 170 -3.06 -11.46 -3.61
C GLU A 170 -2.47 -10.24 -4.33
N TYR A 171 -2.15 -10.42 -5.62
CA TYR A 171 -1.75 -9.32 -6.50
C TYR A 171 -2.99 -8.73 -7.17
N PHE A 172 -3.39 -7.54 -6.72
CA PHE A 172 -4.59 -6.86 -7.14
C PHE A 172 -4.30 -5.80 -8.20
N ILE A 173 -5.10 -5.79 -9.27
CA ILE A 173 -4.99 -4.82 -10.36
C ILE A 173 -6.28 -4.01 -10.42
N ILE A 174 -6.17 -2.69 -10.27
CA ILE A 174 -7.29 -1.77 -10.45
C ILE A 174 -7.14 -0.99 -11.76
N THR A 175 -8.17 -1.04 -12.59
CA THR A 175 -8.18 -0.40 -13.90
C THR A 175 -8.62 1.06 -13.83
N LYS A 176 -8.21 1.86 -14.81
CA LYS A 176 -8.68 3.24 -15.00
C LYS A 176 -10.20 3.37 -14.97
N LYS A 177 -10.90 2.42 -15.60
CA LYS A 177 -12.37 2.41 -15.66
C LYS A 177 -12.96 2.26 -14.26
N GLN A 178 -12.47 1.30 -13.49
CA GLN A 178 -12.93 1.06 -12.12
C GLN A 178 -12.67 2.27 -11.22
N VAL A 179 -11.52 2.93 -11.35
CA VAL A 179 -11.22 4.17 -10.60
C VAL A 179 -12.17 5.30 -10.98
N LYS A 180 -12.38 5.54 -12.29
CA LYS A 180 -13.24 6.65 -12.76
C LYS A 180 -14.73 6.45 -12.46
N LEU A 181 -15.18 5.20 -12.42
CA LEU A 181 -16.57 4.85 -12.09
C LEU A 181 -16.78 4.59 -10.60
N GLU A 182 -15.72 4.69 -9.79
CA GLU A 182 -15.73 4.34 -8.35
C GLU A 182 -16.29 2.93 -8.11
N GLU A 183 -16.01 2.00 -9.04
CA GLU A 183 -16.59 0.67 -9.07
C GLU A 183 -15.96 -0.24 -7.99
N PRO A 184 -16.72 -0.69 -6.97
CA PRO A 184 -16.18 -1.54 -5.92
C PRO A 184 -15.75 -2.91 -6.46
N GLN A 185 -14.56 -3.36 -6.05
CA GLN A 185 -14.03 -4.67 -6.39
C GLN A 185 -14.10 -5.58 -5.16
N THR A 186 -14.42 -6.86 -5.37
CA THR A 186 -14.55 -7.82 -4.28
C THR A 186 -13.44 -8.86 -4.35
N ILE A 187 -12.76 -9.07 -3.23
CA ILE A 187 -11.84 -10.20 -3.02
C ILE A 187 -12.43 -11.05 -1.89
N ILE A 188 -12.48 -12.37 -2.08
CA ILE A 188 -12.96 -13.32 -1.07
C ILE A 188 -11.90 -14.40 -0.89
N PHE A 189 -11.48 -14.60 0.36
CA PHE A 189 -10.57 -15.68 0.74
C PHE A 189 -10.97 -16.25 2.10
N THR A 190 -10.36 -17.37 2.46
CA THR A 190 -10.52 -18.00 3.76
C THR A 190 -9.19 -18.04 4.48
N ILE A 191 -9.21 -17.79 5.79
CA ILE A 191 -8.05 -17.93 6.66
C ILE A 191 -8.32 -18.97 7.75
N PRO A 192 -7.28 -19.65 8.25
CA PRO A 192 -7.40 -20.49 9.42
C PRO A 192 -7.66 -19.62 10.67
N VAL A 193 -8.52 -20.11 11.55
CA VAL A 193 -8.70 -19.59 12.91
C VAL A 193 -7.98 -20.53 13.86
N ILE A 194 -6.95 -20.00 14.53
CA ILE A 194 -6.16 -20.72 15.53
C ILE A 194 -6.67 -20.29 16.91
N GLU A 195 -6.95 -21.24 17.79
CA GLU A 195 -7.29 -20.96 19.19
C GLU A 195 -5.98 -20.89 20.01
N PRO A 196 -5.75 -19.86 20.84
CA PRO A 196 -6.64 -18.73 21.11
C PRO A 196 -6.69 -17.73 19.94
N LEU A 197 -7.90 -17.25 19.62
CA LEU A 197 -8.12 -16.28 18.54
C LEU A 197 -7.43 -14.95 18.91
N ALA A 198 -6.64 -14.41 17.98
CA ALA A 198 -6.05 -13.08 18.13
C ALA A 198 -7.14 -12.01 18.27
N ASN A 199 -6.81 -10.86 18.87
CA ASN A 199 -7.79 -9.78 19.04
C ASN A 199 -8.14 -9.09 17.70
N GLN A 200 -7.15 -9.02 16.80
CA GLN A 200 -7.28 -8.32 15.52
C GLN A 200 -6.24 -8.82 14.51
N TYR A 201 -6.59 -8.74 13.23
CA TYR A 201 -5.65 -8.83 12.11
C TYR A 201 -5.63 -7.52 11.32
N TYR A 202 -4.62 -7.36 10.47
CA TYR A 202 -4.53 -6.20 9.58
C TYR A 202 -4.65 -6.65 8.14
N VAL A 203 -5.50 -5.97 7.36
CA VAL A 203 -5.47 -6.02 5.90
C VAL A 203 -4.62 -4.86 5.40
N ARG A 204 -3.53 -5.17 4.71
CA ARG A 204 -2.70 -4.18 4.04
C ARG A 204 -3.02 -4.14 2.55
N ALA A 205 -3.15 -2.94 2.00
CA ALA A 205 -3.04 -2.69 0.57
C ALA A 205 -1.85 -1.77 0.32
N ILE A 206 -0.88 -2.25 -0.44
CA ILE A 206 0.38 -1.56 -0.69
C ILE A 206 0.58 -1.48 -2.18
N SER A 207 0.76 -0.27 -2.74
CA SER A 207 1.09 -0.16 -4.15
C SER A 207 2.41 -0.85 -4.44
N ASP A 208 2.44 -1.58 -5.56
CA ASP A 208 3.63 -2.21 -6.07
C ASP A 208 4.71 -1.20 -6.49
N ARG A 209 4.31 0.03 -6.86
CA ARG A 209 5.20 1.02 -7.47
C ARG A 209 5.31 2.33 -6.71
N TRP A 210 4.27 2.75 -5.99
CA TRP A 210 4.21 4.09 -5.38
C TRP A 210 4.71 4.10 -3.94
N LEU A 211 5.52 5.09 -3.60
CA LEU A 211 5.85 5.42 -2.20
C LEU A 211 4.72 6.26 -1.59
N GLY A 212 4.48 6.08 -0.28
CA GLY A 212 3.37 6.73 0.42
C GLY A 212 1.97 6.25 -0.01
N SER A 213 1.90 5.06 -0.61
CA SER A 213 0.69 4.47 -1.18
C SER A 213 0.40 3.13 -0.47
N ASP A 214 0.31 3.23 0.85
CA ASP A 214 0.14 2.08 1.74
C ASP A 214 -1.07 2.36 2.65
N THR A 215 -2.03 1.44 2.71
CA THR A 215 -3.22 1.53 3.57
C THR A 215 -3.33 0.27 4.42
N ALA A 216 -3.69 0.44 5.70
CA ALA A 216 -3.94 -0.67 6.61
C ALA A 216 -5.33 -0.53 7.23
N THR A 217 -6.11 -1.60 7.17
CA THR A 217 -7.45 -1.68 7.77
C THR A 217 -7.46 -2.76 8.86
N ILE A 218 -7.99 -2.43 10.02
CA ILE A 218 -8.06 -3.35 11.17
C ILE A 218 -9.29 -4.25 11.00
N ILE A 219 -9.08 -5.55 11.14
CA ILE A 219 -10.13 -6.54 11.33
C ILE A 219 -10.19 -6.87 12.81
N SER A 220 -11.26 -6.47 13.49
CA SER A 220 -11.49 -6.78 14.90
C SER A 220 -12.29 -8.07 15.04
N PHE A 221 -11.86 -8.95 15.94
CA PHE A 221 -12.54 -10.22 16.23
C PHE A 221 -13.36 -10.21 17.54
N HIS A 222 -13.44 -9.07 18.23
CA HIS A 222 -14.08 -8.97 19.55
C HIS A 222 -15.54 -9.45 19.58
N ASN A 223 -16.28 -9.23 18.50
CA ASN A 223 -17.69 -9.64 18.37
C ASN A 223 -17.87 -10.85 17.44
N LEU A 224 -16.79 -11.60 17.15
CA LEU A 224 -16.84 -12.75 16.26
C LEU A 224 -17.41 -13.97 17.00
N ILE A 225 -18.62 -14.38 16.62
CA ILE A 225 -19.24 -15.61 17.13
C ILE A 225 -18.87 -16.75 16.17
N LEU A 226 -18.07 -17.70 16.65
CA LEU A 226 -17.73 -18.90 15.89
C LEU A 226 -18.83 -19.97 16.05
N PRO A 227 -19.13 -20.76 14.99
CA PRO A 227 -20.06 -21.87 15.06
C PRO A 227 -19.67 -22.92 16.14
N GLU A 228 -20.58 -23.81 16.51
CA GLU A 228 -20.26 -24.92 17.43
C GLU A 228 -19.42 -26.02 16.74
N ARG A 229 -18.73 -26.85 17.54
CA ARG A 229 -18.03 -28.02 16.99
C ARG A 229 -19.08 -29.02 16.52
N HIS A 230 -19.07 -29.39 15.24
CA HIS A 230 -19.90 -30.48 14.75
C HIS A 230 -19.58 -31.77 15.54
N MET A 231 -20.62 -32.46 16.00
CA MET A 231 -20.47 -33.78 16.62
C MET A 231 -19.87 -34.75 15.61
N PRO A 232 -18.94 -35.64 16.03
CA PRO A 232 -18.35 -36.62 15.12
C PRO A 232 -19.46 -37.44 14.45
N HIS A 233 -19.31 -37.69 13.15
CA HIS A 233 -20.23 -38.58 12.44
C HIS A 233 -20.25 -39.94 13.14
N THR A 234 -21.44 -40.45 13.44
CA THR A 234 -21.62 -41.78 14.04
C THR A 234 -20.94 -42.81 13.15
N GLY A 235 -19.81 -43.36 13.62
CA GLY A 235 -19.18 -44.49 12.97
C GLY A 235 -20.11 -45.69 13.07
N ASN A 236 -20.52 -46.25 11.94
CA ASN A 236 -21.15 -47.56 11.93
C ASN A 236 -20.12 -48.56 12.48
N CYS A 237 -20.43 -49.13 13.64
CA CYS A 237 -19.77 -50.32 14.17
C CYS A 237 -19.99 -51.53 13.26
#